data_AF-A0A937Y4Y5-F1
#
_entry.id   AF-A0A937Y4Y5-F1
#
_cell.length_a   1.000
_cell.length_b   1.000
_cell.length_c   1.000
_cell.angle_alpha   90.00
_cell.angle_beta   90.00
_cell.angle_gamma   90.00
#
_symmetry.space_group_name_H-M   'P 1'
#
loop_
_entity.id
_entity.type
_entity.pdbx_description
1 polymer ?
#
loop_
_entity_poly.entity_id
_entity_poly.type
_entity_poly.pdbx_seq_one_letter_code
_entity_poly.pdbx_strand_id
1 'polypeptide(L)'
;MQDRERDAEQAGGLLQSLRGLAANVIALVHTRLELLAAEVEEERLRLIELLFWGCVAVFFLSLGVLMATLFVLLLFWDTHRLLISAMFAASYLAVGVVAVLAARNRARARARLFSTSLAELEKDRTELTPR
;
A
#
# COMPACT_ATOMS: atom_id res chain seq x y z
N MET A 1 20.90 -27.14 -55.46
CA MET A 1 20.05 -27.83 -54.47
C MET A 1 20.56 -27.66 -53.04
N GLN A 2 21.89 -27.61 -52.82
CA GLN A 2 22.55 -27.49 -51.50
C GLN A 2 22.30 -26.17 -50.73
N ASP A 3 21.98 -25.05 -51.39
CA ASP A 3 21.67 -23.77 -50.71
C ASP A 3 20.32 -23.77 -49.97
N ARG A 4 19.30 -24.47 -50.51
CA ARG A 4 17.97 -24.51 -49.86
C ARG A 4 17.95 -25.34 -48.57
N GLU A 5 18.89 -26.27 -48.41
CA GLU A 5 19.02 -27.08 -47.20
C GLU A 5 19.68 -26.28 -46.05
N ARG A 6 20.63 -25.39 -46.36
CA ARG A 6 21.25 -24.47 -45.39
C ARG A 6 20.27 -23.44 -44.84
N ASP A 7 19.42 -22.85 -45.68
CA ASP A 7 18.41 -21.88 -45.26
C ASP A 7 17.39 -22.48 -44.28
N ALA A 8 17.03 -23.75 -44.46
CA ALA A 8 16.09 -24.47 -43.59
C ALA A 8 16.71 -24.81 -42.23
N GLU A 9 17.98 -25.24 -42.18
CA GLU A 9 18.70 -25.48 -40.91
C GLU A 9 18.91 -24.19 -40.10
N GLN A 10 19.19 -23.07 -40.79
CA GLN A 10 19.45 -21.78 -40.16
C GLN A 10 18.16 -21.16 -39.57
N ALA A 11 17.03 -21.30 -40.28
CA ALA A 11 15.71 -20.93 -39.76
C ALA A 11 15.30 -21.79 -38.55
N GLY A 12 15.61 -23.10 -38.57
CA GLY A 12 15.41 -24.01 -37.44
C GLY A 12 16.21 -23.62 -36.20
N GLY A 13 17.48 -23.24 -36.38
CA GLY A 13 18.35 -22.78 -35.29
C GLY A 13 17.89 -21.47 -34.63
N LEU A 14 17.43 -20.49 -35.41
CA LEU A 14 16.88 -19.22 -34.89
C LEU A 14 15.61 -19.43 -34.05
N LEU A 15 14.69 -20.28 -34.51
CA LEU A 15 13.49 -20.67 -33.76
C LEU A 15 13.84 -21.37 -32.45
N GLN A 16 14.88 -22.21 -32.45
CA GLN A 16 15.34 -22.91 -31.27
C GLN A 16 15.99 -21.96 -30.24
N SER A 17 16.79 -20.99 -30.68
CA SER A 17 17.32 -19.93 -29.81
C SER A 17 16.23 -19.04 -29.21
N LEU A 18 15.22 -18.65 -30.01
CA LEU A 18 14.07 -17.88 -29.51
C LEU A 18 13.29 -18.65 -28.45
N ARG A 19 13.08 -19.95 -28.67
CA ARG A 19 12.41 -20.83 -27.70
C ARG A 19 13.22 -20.99 -26.41
N GLY A 20 14.55 -21.06 -26.52
CA GLY A 20 15.45 -21.08 -25.37
C GLY A 20 15.43 -19.77 -24.58
N LEU A 21 15.44 -18.63 -25.26
CA LEU A 21 15.31 -17.31 -24.63
C LEU A 21 13.96 -17.15 -23.92
N ALA A 22 12.86 -17.54 -24.57
CA ALA A 22 11.53 -17.50 -23.97
C ALA A 22 11.46 -18.37 -22.70
N ALA A 23 12.01 -19.59 -22.75
CA ALA A 23 12.08 -20.47 -21.57
C ALA A 23 12.88 -19.84 -20.42
N ASN A 24 13.99 -19.17 -20.74
CA ASN A 24 14.84 -18.53 -19.74
C ASN A 24 14.18 -17.28 -19.11
N VAL A 25 13.48 -16.48 -19.92
CA VAL A 25 12.68 -15.34 -19.44
C VAL A 25 11.54 -15.82 -18.54
N ILE A 26 10.83 -16.87 -18.93
CA ILE A 26 9.76 -17.47 -18.11
C ILE A 26 10.33 -17.97 -16.78
N ALA A 27 11.48 -18.65 -16.79
CA ALA A 27 12.14 -19.11 -15.58
C ALA A 27 12.54 -17.94 -14.66
N LEU A 28 13.14 -16.88 -15.22
CA LEU A 28 13.53 -15.70 -14.46
C LEU A 28 12.32 -14.97 -13.84
N VAL A 29 11.24 -14.81 -14.60
CA VAL A 29 9.98 -14.22 -14.12
C VAL A 29 9.40 -15.07 -13.00
N HIS A 30 9.40 -16.39 -13.12
CA HIS A 30 8.90 -17.28 -12.08
C HIS A 30 9.65 -17.09 -10.75
N THR A 31 10.99 -17.09 -10.78
CA THR A 31 11.80 -16.88 -9.57
C THR A 31 11.60 -15.49 -8.95
N ARG A 32 11.46 -14.45 -9.78
CA ARG A 32 11.18 -13.08 -9.31
C ARG A 32 9.79 -12.95 -8.70
N LEU A 33 8.78 -13.59 -9.30
CA LEU A 33 7.42 -13.61 -8.76
C LEU A 33 7.35 -14.37 -7.44
N GLU A 34 8.12 -15.46 -7.30
CA GLU A 34 8.20 -16.22 -6.05
C GLU A 34 8.83 -15.39 -4.92
N LEU A 35 9.89 -14.63 -5.22
CA LEU A 35 10.48 -13.65 -4.29
C LEU A 35 9.51 -12.51 -3.97
N LEU A 36 8.88 -11.89 -4.97
CA LEU A 36 7.93 -10.79 -4.76
C LEU A 36 6.71 -11.25 -3.94
N ALA A 37 6.22 -12.46 -4.18
CA ALA A 37 5.12 -13.04 -3.40
C ALA A 37 5.53 -13.23 -1.94
N ALA A 38 6.74 -13.74 -1.69
CA ALA A 38 7.26 -13.91 -0.33
C ALA A 38 7.48 -12.57 0.38
N GLU A 39 8.06 -11.57 -0.29
CA GLU A 39 8.28 -10.22 0.26
C GLU A 39 6.94 -9.53 0.60
N VAL A 40 5.92 -9.65 -0.28
CA VAL A 40 4.58 -9.10 -0.02
C VAL A 40 3.92 -9.77 1.19
N GLU A 41 4.09 -11.08 1.36
CA GLU A 41 3.55 -11.80 2.51
C GLU A 41 4.23 -11.35 3.82
N GLU A 42 5.56 -11.21 3.81
CA GLU A 42 6.32 -10.71 4.98
C GLU A 42 5.91 -9.29 5.34
N GLU A 43 5.81 -8.40 4.33
CA GLU A 43 5.44 -7.01 4.57
C GLU A 43 3.98 -6.89 5.04
N ARG A 44 3.07 -7.74 4.55
CA ARG A 44 1.69 -7.83 5.07
C ARG A 44 1.66 -8.21 6.55
N LEU A 45 2.40 -9.24 6.96
CA LEU A 45 2.50 -9.65 8.36
C LEU A 45 3.04 -8.51 9.23
N ARG A 46 4.10 -7.84 8.78
CA ARG A 46 4.68 -6.68 9.46
C ARG A 46 3.70 -5.51 9.58
N LEU A 47 2.94 -5.22 8.53
CA LEU A 47 1.89 -4.20 8.56
C LEU A 47 0.76 -4.58 9.51
N ILE A 48 0.34 -5.84 9.55
CA ILE A 48 -0.71 -6.33 10.46
C ILE A 48 -0.24 -6.21 11.91
N GLU A 49 1.00 -6.61 12.21
CA GLU A 49 1.59 -6.48 13.54
C GLU A 49 1.68 -5.01 13.98
N LEU A 50 2.19 -4.14 13.10
CA LEU A 50 2.28 -2.70 13.37
C LEU A 50 0.89 -2.09 13.57
N LEU A 51 -0.10 -2.51 12.78
CA LEU A 51 -1.48 -2.04 12.90
C LEU A 51 -2.10 -2.52 14.21
N PHE A 52 -1.86 -3.77 14.61
CA PHE A 52 -2.32 -4.32 15.88
C PHE A 52 -1.76 -3.52 17.06
N TRP A 53 -0.44 -3.38 17.15
CA TRP A 53 0.19 -2.60 18.20
C TRP A 53 -0.17 -1.11 18.15
N GLY A 54 -0.33 -0.56 16.95
CA GLY A 54 -0.83 0.80 16.74
C GLY A 54 -2.23 1.00 17.30
N CYS A 55 -3.15 0.06 17.01
CA CYS A 55 -4.51 0.06 17.56
C CYS A 55 -4.51 -0.05 19.09
N VAL A 56 -3.70 -0.96 19.65
CA VAL A 56 -3.55 -1.12 21.10
C VAL A 56 -3.05 0.19 21.74
N ALA A 57 -1.99 0.80 21.18
CA ALA A 57 -1.44 2.05 21.68
C ALA A 57 -2.46 3.20 21.63
N VAL A 58 -3.14 3.39 20.49
CA VAL A 58 -4.17 4.43 20.33
C VAL A 58 -5.34 4.21 21.30
N PHE A 59 -5.75 2.96 21.52
CA PHE A 59 -6.81 2.62 22.47
C PHE A 59 -6.44 3.00 23.90
N PHE A 60 -5.27 2.57 24.38
CA PHE A 60 -4.81 2.89 25.74
C PHE A 60 -4.55 4.38 25.95
N LEU A 61 -3.99 5.07 24.96
CA LEU A 61 -3.83 6.53 25.02
C LEU A 61 -5.18 7.24 25.08
N SER A 62 -6.16 6.82 24.28
CA SER A 62 -7.51 7.38 24.30
C SER A 62 -8.18 7.18 25.67
N LEU A 63 -8.01 6.00 26.27
CA LEU A 63 -8.52 5.71 27.61
C LEU A 63 -7.83 6.57 28.68
N GLY A 64 -6.50 6.72 28.62
CA GLY A 64 -5.75 7.59 29.53
C GLY A 64 -6.17 9.05 29.43
N VAL A 65 -6.39 9.54 28.20
CA VAL A 65 -6.89 10.89 27.92
C VAL A 65 -8.31 11.09 28.48
N LEU A 66 -9.20 10.09 28.33
CA LEU A 66 -10.54 10.12 28.91
C LEU A 66 -10.49 10.15 30.44
N MET A 67 -9.66 9.31 31.06
CA MET A 67 -9.46 9.29 32.51
C MET A 67 -8.87 10.59 33.04
N ALA A 68 -7.89 11.19 32.34
CA ALA A 68 -7.35 12.49 32.69
C ALA A 68 -8.43 13.59 32.66
N THR A 69 -9.28 13.58 31.64
CA THR A 69 -10.40 14.53 31.55
C THR A 69 -11.40 14.34 32.69
N LEU A 70 -11.76 13.10 33.01
CA LEU A 70 -12.62 12.81 34.17
C LEU A 70 -11.97 13.27 35.47
N PHE A 71 -10.67 12.99 35.65
CA PHE A 71 -9.92 13.42 36.83
C PHE A 71 -9.93 14.94 37.00
N VAL A 72 -9.68 15.70 35.93
CA VAL A 72 -9.75 17.17 35.95
C VAL A 72 -11.18 17.65 36.19
N LEU A 73 -12.18 16.99 35.58
CA LEU A 73 -13.60 17.30 35.81
C LEU A 73 -13.99 17.13 37.28
N LEU A 74 -13.54 16.05 37.93
CA LEU A 74 -13.80 15.77 39.34
C LEU A 74 -13.05 16.75 40.24
N LEU A 75 -11.81 17.09 39.91
CA LEU A 75 -10.98 18.02 40.70
C LEU A 75 -11.55 19.44 40.74
N PHE A 76 -12.07 19.93 39.61
CA PHE A 76 -12.58 21.29 39.46
C PHE A 76 -14.11 21.36 39.39
N TRP A 77 -14.78 20.30 39.84
CA TRP A 77 -16.23 20.17 39.72
C TRP A 77 -16.99 21.29 40.42
N ASP A 78 -16.48 21.91 41.47
CA ASP A 78 -17.27 22.92 42.20
C ASP A 78 -17.21 24.32 41.56
N THR A 79 -16.13 24.66 40.86
CA THR A 79 -15.85 26.08 40.53
C THR A 79 -15.98 26.43 39.04
N HIS A 80 -15.62 25.54 38.11
CA HIS A 80 -15.51 25.90 36.67
C HIS A 80 -15.86 24.74 35.69
N ARG A 81 -16.87 23.92 36.03
CA ARG A 81 -17.26 22.71 35.26
C ARG A 81 -17.42 22.95 33.75
N LEU A 82 -18.12 24.02 33.39
CA LEU A 82 -18.51 24.28 32.00
C LEU A 82 -17.33 24.72 31.12
N LEU A 83 -16.42 25.53 31.68
CA LEU A 83 -15.22 26.00 30.95
C LEU A 83 -14.24 24.86 30.69
N ILE A 84 -14.02 24.01 31.69
CA ILE A 84 -13.09 22.87 31.58
C ILE A 84 -13.64 21.84 30.60
N SER A 85 -14.93 21.49 30.70
CA SER A 85 -15.56 20.55 29.76
C SER A 85 -15.59 21.10 28.33
N ALA A 86 -15.86 22.39 28.14
CA ALA A 86 -15.81 23.03 26.84
C ALA A 86 -14.39 23.04 26.25
N MET A 87 -13.35 23.27 27.07
CA MET A 87 -11.96 23.27 26.59
C MET A 87 -11.51 21.88 26.13
N PHE A 88 -11.82 20.82 26.90
CA PHE A 88 -11.54 19.44 26.48
C PHE A 88 -12.37 19.04 25.26
N ALA A 89 -13.66 19.41 25.20
CA ALA A 89 -14.47 19.15 24.02
C ALA A 89 -13.91 19.83 22.76
N ALA A 90 -13.49 21.10 22.87
CA ALA A 90 -12.88 21.83 21.77
C ALA A 90 -11.54 21.22 21.34
N SER A 91 -10.68 20.80 22.27
CA SER A 91 -9.39 20.19 21.94
C SER A 91 -9.56 18.85 21.26
N TYR A 92 -10.49 18.00 21.72
CA TYR A 92 -10.79 16.72 21.07
C TYR A 92 -11.40 16.90 19.68
N LEU A 93 -12.31 17.86 19.50
CA LEU A 93 -12.85 18.18 18.19
C LEU A 93 -11.76 18.68 17.24
N ALA A 94 -10.87 19.56 17.70
CA ALA A 94 -9.77 20.06 16.88
C ALA A 94 -8.83 18.94 16.42
N VAL A 95 -8.43 18.05 17.34
CA VAL A 95 -7.61 16.87 17.01
C VAL A 95 -8.34 15.96 16.03
N GLY A 96 -9.64 15.72 16.24
CA GLY A 96 -10.47 14.92 15.33
C GLY A 96 -10.54 15.50 13.92
N VAL A 97 -10.75 16.81 13.78
CA VAL A 97 -10.76 17.51 12.48
C VAL A 97 -9.40 17.38 11.79
N VAL A 98 -8.29 17.61 12.51
CA VAL A 98 -6.94 17.46 11.95
C VAL A 98 -6.70 16.02 11.48
N ALA A 99 -7.09 15.02 12.27
CA ALA A 99 -6.96 13.61 11.91
C ALA A 99 -7.77 13.26 10.64
N VAL A 100 -9.01 13.74 10.52
CA VAL A 100 -9.85 13.55 9.32
C VAL A 100 -9.21 14.21 8.09
N LEU A 101 -8.69 15.43 8.22
CA LEU A 101 -8.01 16.12 7.12
C LEU A 101 -6.74 15.40 6.69
N ALA A 102 -5.92 14.95 7.64
CA ALA A 102 -4.72 14.18 7.37
C ALA A 102 -5.04 12.83 6.69
N ALA A 103 -6.03 12.09 7.20
CA ALA A 103 -6.48 10.82 6.60
C ALA A 103 -7.00 11.03 5.17
N ARG A 104 -7.80 12.08 4.95
CA ARG A 104 -8.33 12.44 3.64
C ARG A 104 -7.23 12.81 2.65
N ASN A 105 -6.21 13.55 3.08
CA ASN A 105 -5.08 13.93 2.24
C ASN A 105 -4.25 12.70 1.84
N ARG A 106 -3.98 11.79 2.79
CA ARG A 106 -3.29 10.53 2.53
C ARG A 106 -4.07 9.61 1.58
N ALA A 107 -5.38 9.49 1.77
CA ALA A 107 -6.23 8.69 0.90
C ALA A 107 -6.24 9.22 -0.55
N ARG A 108 -6.33 10.54 -0.74
CA ARG A 108 -6.27 11.16 -2.08
C ARG A 108 -4.91 10.98 -2.75
N ALA A 109 -3.82 11.12 -1.99
CA ALA A 109 -2.47 10.91 -2.53
C ALA A 109 -2.28 9.47 -3.05
N ARG A 110 -2.76 8.48 -2.28
CA ARG A 110 -2.69 7.07 -2.68
C ARG A 110 -3.57 6.76 -3.90
N ALA A 111 -4.79 7.29 -3.95
CA ALA A 111 -5.67 7.14 -5.10
C ALA A 111 -5.06 7.69 -6.40
N ARG A 112 -4.35 8.82 -6.33
CA ARG A 112 -3.67 9.44 -7.49
C ARG A 112 -2.51 8.59 -8.03
N LEU A 113 -1.76 7.93 -7.15
CA LEU A 113 -0.68 7.03 -7.57
C LEU A 113 -1.24 5.79 -8.28
N PHE A 114 -2.28 5.16 -7.73
CA PHE A 114 -2.95 4.02 -8.37
C PHE A 114 -3.59 4.36 -9.71
N SER A 115 -4.26 5.52 -9.82
CA SER A 115 -4.83 5.94 -11.11
C SER A 115 -3.74 6.20 -12.16
N THR A 116 -2.57 6.68 -11.75
CA THR A 116 -1.45 6.91 -12.66
C THR A 116 -0.84 5.58 -13.11
N SER A 117 -0.59 4.64 -12.19
CA SER A 117 -0.10 3.30 -12.54
C SER A 117 -1.09 2.49 -13.39
N LEU A 118 -2.40 2.62 -13.14
CA LEU A 118 -3.42 1.99 -13.99
C LEU A 118 -3.44 2.60 -15.39
N ALA A 119 -3.27 3.91 -15.52
CA ALA A 119 -3.18 4.58 -16.81
C ALA A 119 -1.93 4.16 -17.60
N GLU A 120 -0.79 3.97 -16.93
CA GLU A 120 0.43 3.43 -17.57
C GLU A 120 0.24 1.95 -17.98
N LEU A 121 -0.41 1.12 -17.15
CA LEU A 121 -0.72 -0.27 -17.53
C LEU A 121 -1.67 -0.37 -18.72
N GLU A 122 -2.65 0.54 -18.82
CA GLU A 122 -3.57 0.61 -19.95
C GLU A 122 -2.81 0.99 -21.24
N LYS A 123 -1.85 1.90 -21.14
CA LYS A 123 -0.99 2.31 -22.24
C LYS A 123 -0.13 1.15 -22.76
N ASP A 124 0.53 0.41 -21.86
CA ASP A 124 1.30 -0.79 -22.21
C ASP A 124 0.42 -1.87 -22.87
N ARG A 125 -0.83 -2.03 -22.42
CA ARG A 125 -1.78 -2.96 -23.04
C ARG A 125 -2.13 -2.56 -24.47
N THR A 126 -2.23 -1.26 -24.74
CA THR A 126 -2.57 -0.73 -26.05
C THR A 126 -1.43 -0.94 -27.06
N GLU A 127 -0.17 -0.91 -26.59
CA GLU A 127 1.02 -1.20 -27.42
C GLU A 127 1.21 -2.70 -27.67
N LEU A 128 0.78 -3.57 -26.75
CA LEU A 128 0.89 -5.03 -26.86
C LEU A 128 -0.26 -5.70 -27.63
N THR A 129 -1.23 -4.94 -28.15
CA THR A 129 -2.27 -5.46 -29.06
C THR A 129 -1.94 -5.02 -30.49
N PRO A 130 -1.00 -5.69 -31.20
CA PRO A 130 -0.78 -5.43 -32.62
C PRO A 130 -2.03 -5.82 -33.40
N ARG A 131 -2.44 -4.96 -34.33
CA ARG A 131 -3.48 -5.24 -35.33
C ARG A 131 -3.04 -6.30 -36.32
#